data_AF-A0A5C7B3Z3-F1
#
_entry.id   AF-A0A5C7B3Z3-F1
#
_cell.length_a   1.000
_cell.length_b   1.000
_cell.length_c   1.000
_cell.angle_alpha   90.00
_cell.angle_beta   90.00
_cell.angle_gamma   90.00
#
_symmetry.space_group_name_H-M   'P 1'
#
loop_
_entity.id
_entity.type
_entity.pdbx_description
1 polymer ?
#
loop_
_entity_poly.entity_id
_entity_poly.type
_entity_poly.pdbx_seq_one_letter_code
_entity_poly.pdbx_strand_id
1 'polypeptide(L)'
;MNSRWYISILIITLTFLGSIASTPQVATPNQEIVLQFSSENVSPQDTLNAITSLKQQLEFAGVNDIKVQTLQGGQLKITYFSNSDVEDIKTLLSKECALDLGYLSQGNNQSNTPSEEKSIKYNFDVYEIQQADNISDLEGKLALEPKTENDRIFNPNVLISAKEIDIDAKENIEKIAYKLSRTIAIAIDNHSYKIPEVRAGPVI
;
A
#
# COMPACT_ATOMS: atom_id res chain seq x y z
N MET A 1 -59.81 -18.45 8.95
CA MET A 1 -58.55 -17.90 9.50
C MET A 1 -58.25 -16.62 8.74
N ASN A 2 -58.12 -15.48 9.42
CA ASN A 2 -58.03 -14.17 8.77
C ASN A 2 -56.62 -13.95 8.21
N SER A 3 -56.44 -14.02 6.88
CA SER A 3 -55.11 -13.94 6.24
C SER A 3 -54.34 -12.65 6.58
N ARG A 4 -55.07 -11.59 6.94
CA ARG A 4 -54.52 -10.31 7.43
C ARG A 4 -53.64 -10.48 8.68
N TRP A 5 -53.93 -11.46 9.53
CA TRP A 5 -53.14 -11.72 10.75
C TRP A 5 -51.80 -12.39 10.43
N TYR A 6 -51.79 -13.30 9.44
CA TYR A 6 -50.56 -13.97 8.98
C TYR A 6 -49.59 -13.02 8.30
N ILE A 7 -50.10 -12.08 7.50
CA ILE A 7 -49.27 -11.07 6.86
C ILE A 7 -48.60 -10.19 7.92
N SER A 8 -49.34 -9.81 8.96
CA SER A 8 -48.79 -9.01 10.07
C SER A 8 -47.70 -9.78 10.83
N ILE A 9 -47.91 -11.07 11.11
CA ILE A 9 -46.92 -11.93 11.76
C ILE A 9 -45.68 -12.10 10.87
N LEU A 10 -45.87 -12.34 9.57
CA LEU A 10 -44.77 -12.47 8.61
C LEU A 10 -43.87 -11.22 8.59
N ILE A 11 -44.48 -10.03 8.53
CA ILE A 11 -43.75 -8.76 8.52
C ILE A 11 -42.92 -8.61 9.81
N ILE A 12 -43.51 -8.93 10.97
CA ILE A 12 -42.82 -8.86 12.27
C ILE A 12 -41.65 -9.86 12.33
N THR A 13 -41.83 -11.08 11.82
CA THR A 13 -40.74 -12.06 11.77
C THR A 13 -39.62 -11.65 10.82
N LEU A 14 -39.96 -11.04 9.69
CA LEU A 14 -38.99 -10.65 8.67
C LEU A 14 -38.17 -9.43 9.11
N THR A 15 -38.78 -8.46 9.80
CA THR A 15 -38.05 -7.33 10.39
C THR A 15 -37.12 -7.79 11.52
N PHE A 16 -37.53 -8.77 12.33
CA PHE A 16 -36.69 -9.34 13.37
C PHE A 16 -35.52 -10.15 12.81
N LEU A 17 -35.70 -10.89 11.70
CA LEU A 17 -34.61 -11.58 11.00
C LEU A 17 -33.65 -10.59 10.31
N GLY A 18 -34.19 -9.53 9.69
CA GLY A 18 -33.38 -8.51 9.01
C GLY A 18 -32.47 -7.72 9.97
N SER A 19 -32.89 -7.50 11.21
CA SER A 19 -32.05 -6.82 12.21
C SER A 19 -30.88 -7.67 12.70
N ILE A 20 -31.01 -9.00 12.70
CA ILE A 20 -29.93 -9.92 13.11
C ILE A 20 -28.86 -10.04 12.01
N ALA A 21 -29.25 -9.93 10.74
CA ALA A 21 -28.32 -9.96 9.60
C ALA A 21 -27.48 -8.68 9.42
N SER A 22 -27.82 -7.60 10.15
CA SER A 22 -27.23 -6.27 9.97
C SER A 22 -26.20 -5.89 11.03
N THR A 23 -25.78 -6.80 11.90
CA THR A 23 -24.67 -6.49 12.81
C THR A 23 -23.39 -6.41 12.00
N PRO A 24 -22.66 -5.27 12.00
CA PRO A 24 -21.33 -5.21 11.41
C PRO A 24 -20.48 -6.23 12.15
N GLN A 25 -20.16 -7.32 11.48
CA GLN A 25 -19.22 -8.31 11.98
C GLN A 25 -17.91 -7.56 12.16
N VAL A 26 -17.52 -7.26 13.40
CA VAL A 26 -16.21 -6.67 13.69
C VAL A 26 -15.21 -7.66 13.13
N ALA A 27 -14.55 -7.27 12.05
CA ALA A 27 -13.74 -8.18 11.29
C ALA A 27 -12.58 -8.62 12.20
N THR A 28 -12.50 -9.92 12.46
CA THR A 28 -11.42 -10.47 13.27
C THR A 28 -10.10 -10.25 12.52
N PRO A 29 -9.06 -9.71 13.15
CA PRO A 29 -7.77 -9.52 12.48
C PRO A 29 -7.30 -10.82 11.84
N ASN A 30 -6.98 -10.77 10.55
CA ASN A 30 -6.49 -11.92 9.78
C ASN A 30 -5.02 -11.75 9.37
N GLN A 31 -4.43 -10.58 9.55
CA GLN A 31 -3.05 -10.29 9.21
C GLN A 31 -2.36 -9.47 10.31
N GLU A 32 -1.05 -9.57 10.35
CA GLU A 32 -0.20 -8.81 11.28
C GLU A 32 1.07 -8.27 10.62
N ILE A 33 1.55 -7.14 11.14
CA ILE A 33 2.83 -6.52 10.80
C ILE A 33 3.71 -6.54 12.05
N VAL A 34 4.92 -7.07 11.92
CA VAL A 34 5.97 -6.96 12.94
C VAL A 34 6.96 -5.92 12.49
N LEU A 35 7.08 -4.84 13.27
CA LEU A 35 7.96 -3.70 13.01
C LEU A 35 9.09 -3.68 14.04
N GLN A 36 10.32 -3.60 13.53
CA GLN A 36 11.55 -3.49 14.30
C GLN A 36 12.30 -2.24 13.88
N PHE A 37 12.51 -1.31 14.81
CA PHE A 37 13.36 -0.15 14.58
C PHE A 37 14.83 -0.56 14.43
N SER A 38 15.55 0.09 13.51
CA SER A 38 16.97 -0.18 13.27
C SER A 38 17.90 0.49 14.30
N SER A 39 17.41 1.50 15.03
CA SER A 39 18.16 2.20 16.08
C SER A 39 17.90 1.57 17.44
N GLU A 40 18.95 1.37 18.24
CA GLU A 40 18.84 0.90 19.64
C GLU A 40 18.16 1.94 20.55
N ASN A 41 18.20 3.23 20.18
CA ASN A 41 17.56 4.32 20.89
C ASN A 41 16.54 5.01 19.98
N VAL A 42 15.26 4.75 20.22
CA VAL A 42 14.13 5.35 19.50
C VAL A 42 13.39 6.26 20.46
N SER A 43 13.19 7.52 20.07
CA SER A 43 12.39 8.45 20.88
C SER A 43 10.92 8.01 20.89
N PRO A 44 10.17 8.22 21.98
CA PRO A 44 8.72 8.02 21.98
C PRO A 44 8.01 8.77 20.84
N GLN A 45 8.51 9.95 20.47
CA GLN A 45 7.99 10.73 19.33
C GLN A 45 8.24 10.03 18.00
N ASP A 46 9.42 9.44 17.83
CA ASP A 46 9.78 8.68 16.63
C ASP A 46 8.88 7.44 16.47
N THR A 47 8.61 6.75 17.58
CA THR A 47 7.68 5.62 17.63
C THR A 47 6.26 6.04 17.23
N LEU A 48 5.76 7.15 17.77
CA LEU A 48 4.43 7.67 17.45
C LEU A 48 4.30 8.07 15.99
N ASN A 49 5.33 8.72 15.43
CA ASN A 49 5.36 9.12 14.02
C ASN A 49 5.34 7.89 13.11
N ALA A 50 6.13 6.87 13.41
CA ALA A 50 6.13 5.61 12.64
C ALA A 50 4.78 4.90 12.69
N ILE A 51 4.16 4.81 13.87
CA ILE A 51 2.81 4.22 14.02
C ILE A 51 1.79 5.04 13.22
N THR A 52 1.88 6.37 13.23
CA THR A 52 0.92 7.25 12.55
C THR A 52 1.05 7.11 11.03
N SER A 53 2.26 7.18 10.49
CA SER A 53 2.49 6.99 9.04
C SER A 53 2.02 5.62 8.58
N LEU A 54 2.37 4.55 9.31
CA LEU A 54 1.95 3.19 8.96
C LEU A 54 0.43 3.01 9.02
N LYS A 55 -0.24 3.59 10.01
CA LYS A 55 -1.71 3.59 10.07
C LYS A 55 -2.34 4.27 8.87
N GLN A 56 -1.82 5.43 8.48
CA GLN A 56 -2.35 6.17 7.32
C GLN A 56 -2.19 5.37 6.02
N GLN A 57 -1.05 4.70 5.82
CA GLN A 57 -0.82 3.84 4.66
C GLN A 57 -1.80 2.64 4.63
N LEU A 58 -2.01 2.00 5.78
CA LEU A 58 -2.98 0.90 5.90
C LEU A 58 -4.42 1.36 5.65
N GLU A 59 -4.81 2.51 6.21
CA GLU A 59 -6.14 3.10 5.96
C GLU A 59 -6.33 3.44 4.47
N PHE A 60 -5.31 3.96 3.80
CA PHE A 60 -5.33 4.21 2.36
C PHE A 60 -5.48 2.91 1.55
N ALA A 61 -4.90 1.82 2.04
CA ALA A 61 -5.07 0.47 1.48
C ALA A 61 -6.46 -0.14 1.77
N GLY A 62 -7.35 0.55 2.49
CA GLY A 62 -8.69 0.08 2.84
C GLY A 62 -8.73 -0.89 4.03
N VAL A 63 -7.64 -0.94 4.82
CA VAL A 63 -7.54 -1.75 6.04
C VAL A 63 -8.27 -1.06 7.18
N ASN A 64 -8.99 -1.84 7.99
CA ASN A 64 -9.74 -1.36 9.15
C ASN A 64 -9.33 -2.10 10.43
N ASP A 65 -9.82 -1.60 11.57
CA ASP A 65 -9.67 -2.23 12.91
C ASP A 65 -8.21 -2.47 13.35
N ILE A 66 -7.33 -1.54 13.02
CA ILE A 66 -5.88 -1.61 13.31
C ILE A 66 -5.62 -1.53 14.81
N LYS A 67 -4.98 -2.56 15.37
CA LYS A 67 -4.56 -2.63 16.77
C LYS A 67 -3.04 -2.67 16.85
N VAL A 68 -2.47 -1.91 17.79
CA VAL A 68 -1.01 -1.82 17.98
C VAL A 68 -0.67 -2.36 19.37
N GLN A 69 0.31 -3.25 19.44
CA GLN A 69 0.84 -3.84 20.66
C GLN A 69 2.36 -3.73 20.68
N THR A 70 2.94 -3.35 21.81
CA THR A 70 4.39 -3.36 21.98
C THR A 70 4.81 -4.74 22.48
N LEU A 71 5.77 -5.37 21.80
CA LEU A 71 6.35 -6.65 22.19
C LEU A 71 7.61 -6.45 23.04
N GLN A 72 8.10 -7.53 23.65
CA GLN A 72 9.39 -7.53 24.34
C GLN A 72 10.52 -7.20 23.34
N GLY A 73 11.46 -6.33 23.75
CA GLY A 73 12.58 -5.92 22.91
C GLY A 73 12.31 -4.69 22.02
N GLY A 74 11.22 -3.96 22.23
CA GLY A 74 10.94 -2.70 21.51
C GLY A 74 10.35 -2.88 20.10
N GLN A 75 9.94 -4.10 19.77
CA GLN A 75 9.18 -4.41 18.55
C GLN A 75 7.73 -3.94 18.70
N LEU A 76 7.12 -3.56 17.58
CA LEU A 76 5.70 -3.28 17.49
C LEU A 76 5.03 -4.40 16.69
N LYS A 77 3.93 -4.91 17.21
CA LYS A 77 3.01 -5.82 16.52
C LYS A 77 1.74 -5.07 16.20
N ILE A 78 1.40 -4.99 14.92
CA ILE A 78 0.19 -4.34 14.43
C ILE A 78 -0.71 -5.41 13.84
N THR A 79 -1.92 -5.59 14.36
CA THR A 79 -2.88 -6.57 13.84
C THR A 79 -4.06 -5.84 13.20
N TYR A 80 -4.56 -6.36 12.09
CA TYR A 80 -5.61 -5.72 11.31
C TYR A 80 -6.39 -6.74 10.47
N PHE A 81 -7.51 -6.29 9.92
CA PHE A 81 -8.27 -7.04 8.93
C PHE A 81 -8.08 -6.46 7.53
N SER A 82 -7.70 -7.30 6.58
CA SER A 82 -7.54 -6.95 5.17
C SER A 82 -8.14 -8.03 4.26
N ASN A 83 -8.80 -7.60 3.19
CA ASN A 83 -9.22 -8.48 2.10
C ASN A 83 -8.11 -8.72 1.07
N SER A 84 -7.07 -7.87 1.08
CA SER A 84 -5.92 -7.96 0.18
C SER A 84 -4.90 -8.95 0.72
N ASP A 85 -4.20 -9.66 -0.15
CA ASP A 85 -3.21 -10.64 0.24
C ASP A 85 -2.00 -9.99 0.94
N VAL A 86 -1.28 -10.79 1.73
CA VAL A 86 -0.08 -10.35 2.47
C VAL A 86 0.98 -9.75 1.53
N GLU A 87 1.13 -10.30 0.32
CA GLU A 87 2.05 -9.78 -0.69
C GLU A 87 1.64 -8.39 -1.19
N ASP A 88 0.34 -8.16 -1.40
CA ASP A 88 -0.18 -6.86 -1.83
C ASP A 88 0.08 -5.79 -0.77
N ILE A 89 -0.21 -6.10 0.51
CA ILE A 89 0.08 -5.19 1.62
C ILE A 89 1.59 -4.94 1.74
N LYS A 90 2.42 -5.99 1.63
CA LYS A 90 3.88 -5.85 1.68
C LYS A 90 4.41 -4.96 0.55
N THR A 91 3.88 -5.12 -0.67
CA THR A 91 4.31 -4.28 -1.81
C THR A 91 3.82 -2.85 -1.69
N LEU A 92 2.61 -2.62 -1.19
CA LEU A 92 2.06 -1.29 -0.92
C LEU A 92 2.92 -0.54 0.10
N LEU A 93 3.17 -1.14 1.26
CA LEU A 93 4.00 -0.56 2.30
C LEU A 93 5.44 -0.34 1.82
N SER A 94 5.98 -1.23 0.97
CA SER A 94 7.33 -1.05 0.42
C SER A 94 7.43 0.07 -0.62
N LYS A 95 6.39 0.27 -1.44
CA LYS A 95 6.32 1.34 -2.45
C LYS A 95 6.08 2.69 -1.78
N GLU A 96 5.21 2.75 -0.79
CA GLU A 96 4.87 4.00 -0.09
C GLU A 96 5.92 4.40 0.94
N CYS A 97 6.67 3.47 1.54
CA CYS A 97 7.86 3.81 2.33
C CYS A 97 8.95 4.51 1.47
N ALA A 98 8.92 4.36 0.14
CA ALA A 98 9.74 5.15 -0.78
C ALA A 98 9.09 6.48 -1.18
N LEU A 99 7.77 6.64 -1.03
CA LEU A 99 7.00 7.84 -1.37
C LEU A 99 6.80 8.80 -0.18
N ASP A 100 6.81 8.31 1.07
CA ASP A 100 6.77 9.12 2.30
C ASP A 100 8.07 9.93 2.50
N LEU A 101 9.14 9.57 1.76
CA LEU A 101 10.36 10.37 1.56
C LEU A 101 10.15 11.59 0.65
N GLY A 102 9.05 11.66 -0.12
CA GLY A 102 8.76 12.75 -1.05
C GLY A 102 7.60 13.64 -0.60
N TYR A 103 6.62 13.10 0.12
CA TYR A 103 5.32 13.77 0.30
C TYR A 103 5.19 14.67 1.54
N LEU A 104 6.12 14.60 2.51
CA LEU A 104 6.13 15.57 3.62
C LEU A 104 6.56 16.99 3.19
N SER A 105 7.00 17.16 1.94
CA SER A 105 7.49 18.43 1.41
C SER A 105 6.48 19.21 0.57
N GLN A 106 5.20 19.26 0.95
CA GLN A 106 4.28 20.22 0.34
C GLN A 106 3.17 20.74 1.26
N GLY A 107 3.58 21.47 2.30
CA GLY A 107 2.74 22.41 3.04
C GLY A 107 3.55 23.67 3.36
N ASN A 108 3.24 24.75 2.64
CA ASN A 108 3.86 26.09 2.74
C ASN A 108 4.23 26.52 4.17
N ASN A 109 5.50 26.90 4.39
CA ASN A 109 5.92 28.28 4.65
C ASN A 109 7.44 28.36 4.81
N GLN A 110 8.04 29.42 4.27
CA GLN A 110 9.47 29.74 4.32
C GLN A 110 10.07 29.60 5.73
N SER A 111 11.12 28.79 5.86
CA SER A 111 12.25 29.09 6.73
C SER A 111 13.47 28.26 6.31
N ASN A 112 14.58 28.96 6.07
CA ASN A 112 15.88 28.38 5.79
C ASN A 112 16.38 27.61 7.02
N THR A 113 16.29 26.28 7.00
CA THR A 113 17.10 25.42 7.86
C THR A 113 17.40 24.13 7.09
N PRO A 114 18.66 23.63 7.08
CA PRO A 114 18.90 22.26 6.65
C PRO A 114 18.44 21.39 7.82
N SER A 115 17.13 21.15 7.90
CA SER A 115 16.62 20.15 8.83
C SER A 115 17.06 18.81 8.28
N GLU A 116 18.08 18.22 8.90
CA GLU A 116 18.36 16.79 8.78
C GLU A 116 17.08 16.06 9.23
N GLU A 117 16.15 15.82 8.30
CA GLU A 117 14.99 14.98 8.53
C GLU A 117 15.53 13.58 8.83
N LYS A 118 15.60 13.30 10.12
CA LYS A 118 15.99 12.00 10.67
C LYS A 118 14.89 11.00 10.30
N SER A 119 14.96 10.49 9.07
CA SER A 119 14.10 9.40 8.62
C SER A 119 14.35 8.20 9.53
N ILE A 120 13.34 7.86 10.33
CA ILE A 120 13.41 6.74 11.26
C ILE A 120 13.39 5.47 10.42
N LYS A 121 14.53 4.79 10.38
CA LYS A 121 14.65 3.51 9.68
C LYS A 121 14.08 2.39 10.55
N TYR A 122 13.13 1.67 9.99
CA TYR A 122 12.57 0.47 10.59
C TYR A 122 12.45 -0.60 9.50
N ASN A 123 12.56 -1.85 9.93
CA ASN A 123 12.24 -3.01 9.12
C ASN A 123 10.84 -3.48 9.50
N PHE A 124 10.09 -3.97 8.54
CA PHE A 124 8.79 -4.57 8.79
C PHE A 124 8.65 -5.85 7.98
N ASP A 125 7.87 -6.78 8.53
CA ASP A 125 7.37 -7.94 7.82
C ASP A 125 5.88 -8.10 8.06
N VAL A 126 5.20 -8.68 7.07
CA VAL A 126 3.76 -8.89 7.07
C VAL A 126 3.49 -10.39 7.07
N TYR A 127 2.56 -10.83 7.91
CA TYR A 127 2.20 -12.22 8.11
C TYR A 127 0.68 -12.41 8.14
N GLU A 128 0.24 -13.60 7.77
CA GLU A 128 -1.14 -14.03 7.98
C GLU A 128 -1.28 -14.62 9.39
N ILE A 129 -2.37 -14.27 10.08
CA ILE A 129 -2.68 -14.82 11.39
C ILE A 129 -3.28 -16.20 11.18
N GLN A 130 -2.48 -17.23 11.43
CA GLN A 130 -3.00 -18.60 11.48
C GLN A 130 -3.89 -18.72 12.71
N GLN A 131 -5.20 -18.93 12.49
CA GLN A 131 -6.11 -19.34 13.55
C GLN A 131 -5.72 -20.76 13.99
N ALA A 132 -4.81 -20.86 14.94
CA ALA A 132 -4.66 -22.07 15.71
C ALA A 132 -5.94 -22.21 16.54
N ASP A 133 -6.82 -23.10 16.10
CA ASP A 133 -7.96 -23.52 16.91
C ASP A 133 -7.44 -23.91 18.30
N ASN A 134 -7.77 -23.06 19.29
CA ASN A 134 -7.50 -23.25 20.72
C ASN A 134 -6.05 -23.54 21.10
N ILE A 135 -5.24 -22.50 21.29
CA ILE A 135 -4.17 -22.56 22.29
C ILE A 135 -4.33 -21.34 23.20
N SER A 136 -5.12 -21.53 24.27
CA SER A 136 -5.13 -20.66 25.44
C SER A 136 -3.69 -20.39 25.90
N ASP A 137 -3.42 -19.12 26.24
CA ASP A 137 -2.35 -18.65 27.13
C ASP A 137 -1.19 -19.64 27.32
N LEU A 138 -0.15 -19.51 26.51
CA LEU A 138 1.16 -20.04 26.92
C LEU A 138 2.24 -19.02 26.61
N GLU A 139 2.42 -18.09 27.55
CA GLU A 139 3.74 -17.53 27.88
C GLU A 139 4.70 -18.71 28.14
N GLY A 140 5.37 -19.19 27.10
CA GLY A 140 6.29 -20.30 27.28
C GLY A 140 6.65 -21.03 26.01
N LYS A 141 7.55 -20.43 25.23
CA LYS A 141 8.64 -21.15 24.54
C LYS A 141 8.24 -22.49 23.90
N LEU A 142 7.41 -22.46 22.87
CA LEU A 142 7.30 -23.60 21.96
C LEU A 142 8.38 -23.45 20.89
N ALA A 143 9.53 -24.08 21.14
CA ALA A 143 10.50 -24.38 20.09
C ALA A 143 9.80 -25.31 19.09
N LEU A 144 9.31 -24.74 17.99
CA LEU A 144 8.86 -25.50 16.84
C LEU A 144 10.09 -26.21 16.27
N GLU A 145 10.19 -27.52 16.50
CA GLU A 145 11.16 -28.36 15.82
C GLU A 145 10.79 -28.40 14.32
N PRO A 146 11.62 -27.89 13.41
CA PRO A 146 11.30 -27.94 11.99
C PRO A 146 11.47 -29.39 11.51
N LYS A 147 10.35 -30.12 11.39
CA LYS A 147 10.31 -31.34 10.59
C LYS A 147 10.56 -30.96 9.13
N THR A 148 11.79 -31.15 8.71
CA THR A 148 12.21 -31.03 7.31
C THR A 148 11.74 -32.28 6.57
N GLU A 149 10.49 -32.27 6.13
CA GLU A 149 10.08 -33.13 5.02
C GLU A 149 10.69 -32.53 3.74
N ASN A 150 11.76 -33.18 3.31
CA ASN A 150 12.59 -32.77 2.19
C ASN A 150 11.90 -33.15 0.87
N ASP A 151 10.78 -32.49 0.57
CA ASP A 151 10.15 -32.57 -0.74
C ASP A 151 10.91 -31.64 -1.70
N ARG A 152 12.00 -32.19 -2.23
CA ARG A 152 12.71 -31.65 -3.39
C ARG A 152 11.72 -31.50 -4.56
N ILE A 153 11.16 -30.31 -4.78
CA ILE A 153 10.53 -29.99 -6.06
C ILE A 153 10.91 -28.59 -6.55
N PHE A 154 11.76 -28.65 -7.59
CA PHE A 154 11.85 -27.81 -8.78
C PHE A 154 11.89 -26.28 -8.64
N ASN A 155 13.08 -25.73 -8.94
CA ASN A 155 13.26 -24.37 -9.43
C ASN A 155 12.97 -24.35 -10.95
N PRO A 156 11.81 -23.89 -11.43
CA PRO A 156 11.80 -23.27 -12.74
C PRO A 156 12.45 -21.90 -12.54
N ASN A 157 13.63 -21.72 -13.11
CA ASN A 157 14.18 -20.39 -13.32
C ASN A 157 13.25 -19.67 -14.31
N VAL A 158 12.14 -19.13 -13.82
CA VAL A 158 11.23 -18.32 -14.62
C VAL A 158 11.94 -16.99 -14.75
N LEU A 159 12.67 -16.85 -15.84
CA LEU A 159 13.05 -15.55 -16.36
C LEU A 159 11.73 -14.83 -16.72
N ILE A 160 11.08 -14.21 -15.72
CA ILE A 160 9.94 -13.35 -15.94
C ILE A 160 10.48 -12.17 -16.73
N SER A 161 10.27 -12.22 -18.04
CA SER A 161 10.63 -11.13 -18.92
C SER A 161 9.71 -9.96 -18.53
N ALA A 162 10.28 -8.90 -17.94
CA ALA A 162 9.61 -7.62 -17.67
C ALA A 162 9.21 -6.86 -18.96
N LYS A 163 9.01 -7.60 -20.05
CA LYS A 163 8.79 -7.08 -21.39
C LYS A 163 7.39 -6.49 -21.53
N GLU A 164 6.41 -6.95 -20.76
CA GLU A 164 5.03 -6.45 -20.90
C GLU A 164 4.88 -5.03 -20.33
N ILE A 165 5.49 -4.73 -19.18
CA ILE A 165 5.47 -3.38 -18.58
C ILE A 165 6.27 -2.39 -19.44
N ASP A 166 7.40 -2.83 -20.02
CA ASP A 166 8.24 -1.97 -20.86
C ASP A 166 7.61 -1.68 -22.24
N ILE A 167 6.83 -2.61 -22.80
CA ILE A 167 6.11 -2.40 -24.07
C ILE A 167 5.07 -1.28 -23.92
N ASP A 168 4.25 -1.29 -22.87
CA ASP A 168 3.20 -0.28 -22.67
C ASP A 168 3.79 1.10 -22.35
N ALA A 169 4.86 1.16 -21.55
CA ALA A 169 5.55 2.41 -21.26
C ALA A 169 6.20 3.00 -22.53
N LYS A 170 6.86 2.16 -23.34
CA LYS A 170 7.51 2.56 -24.58
C LYS A 170 6.53 3.01 -25.66
N GLU A 171 5.40 2.30 -25.84
CA GLU A 171 4.35 2.70 -26.78
C GLU A 171 3.78 4.08 -26.43
N ASN A 172 3.58 4.36 -25.15
CA ASN A 172 3.11 5.66 -24.69
C ASN A 172 4.11 6.79 -24.97
N ILE A 173 5.41 6.56 -24.71
CA ILE A 173 6.47 7.55 -24.99
C ILE A 173 6.57 7.84 -26.50
N GLU A 174 6.58 6.81 -27.34
CA GLU A 174 6.64 6.95 -28.80
C GLU A 174 5.42 7.70 -29.36
N LYS A 175 4.23 7.41 -28.84
CA LYS A 175 2.98 8.09 -29.21
C LYS A 175 2.98 9.56 -28.80
N ILE A 176 3.51 9.89 -27.62
CA ILE A 176 3.64 11.27 -27.15
C ILE A 176 4.66 12.02 -28.02
N ALA A 177 5.82 11.42 -28.28
CA ALA A 177 6.85 12.00 -29.14
C ALA A 177 6.31 12.28 -30.55
N TYR A 178 5.61 11.31 -31.16
CA TYR A 178 4.99 11.48 -32.48
C TYR A 178 3.97 12.63 -32.50
N LYS A 179 3.08 12.71 -31.50
CA LYS A 179 2.11 13.82 -31.39
C LYS A 179 2.79 15.18 -31.26
N LEU A 180 3.83 15.26 -30.43
CA LEU A 180 4.60 16.49 -30.23
C LEU A 180 5.30 16.91 -31.54
N SER A 181 6.06 16.02 -32.16
CA SER A 181 6.76 16.29 -33.43
C SER A 181 5.79 16.70 -34.54
N ARG A 182 4.64 16.02 -34.67
CA ARG A 182 3.60 16.40 -35.64
C ARG A 182 3.03 17.79 -35.36
N THR A 183 2.78 18.11 -34.09
CA THR A 183 2.26 19.42 -33.69
C THR A 183 3.27 20.53 -34.00
N ILE A 184 4.55 20.30 -33.72
CA ILE A 184 5.64 21.22 -34.05
C ILE A 184 5.73 21.42 -35.56
N ALA A 185 5.71 20.34 -36.36
CA ALA A 185 5.76 20.43 -37.81
C ALA A 185 4.59 21.26 -38.37
N ILE A 186 3.37 20.99 -37.92
CA ILE A 186 2.17 21.75 -38.32
C ILE A 186 2.28 23.21 -37.90
N ALA A 187 2.79 23.49 -36.69
CA ALA A 187 2.98 24.86 -36.22
C ALA A 187 4.03 25.59 -37.06
N ILE A 188 5.14 24.94 -37.42
CA ILE A 188 6.17 25.48 -38.31
C ILE A 188 5.56 25.75 -39.69
N ASP A 189 4.86 24.80 -40.30
CA ASP A 189 4.24 24.99 -41.61
C ASP A 189 3.25 26.18 -41.59
N ASN A 190 2.41 26.26 -40.56
CA ASN A 190 1.41 27.32 -40.40
C ASN A 190 1.97 28.67 -39.95
N HIS A 191 3.22 28.76 -39.50
CA HIS A 191 3.82 30.02 -39.06
C HIS A 191 5.09 30.41 -39.82
N SER A 192 5.60 29.54 -40.69
CA SER A 192 6.79 29.74 -41.53
C SER A 192 6.69 31.02 -42.36
N TYR A 193 5.51 31.29 -42.94
CA TYR A 193 5.26 32.51 -43.72
C TYR A 193 5.41 33.82 -42.92
N LYS A 194 5.36 33.77 -41.58
CA LYS A 194 5.54 34.95 -40.70
C LYS A 194 7.00 35.20 -40.37
N ILE A 195 7.88 34.21 -40.60
CA ILE A 195 9.31 34.31 -40.32
C ILE A 195 10.01 34.53 -41.68
N PRO A 196 10.46 35.76 -41.98
CA PRO A 196 11.18 36.01 -43.23
C PRO A 196 12.50 35.23 -43.23
N GLU A 197 12.72 34.41 -44.25
CA GLU A 197 14.01 33.74 -44.46
C GLU A 197 15.09 34.77 -44.80
N VAL A 198 15.98 35.04 -43.85
CA VAL A 198 17.10 35.96 -44.06
C VAL A 198 18.22 35.18 -44.75
N ARG A 199 18.28 35.23 -46.08
CA ARG A 199 19.47 34.80 -46.82
C ARG A 199 20.50 35.91 -46.78
N ALA A 200 21.50 35.78 -45.90
CA ALA A 200 22.71 36.59 -46.02
C ALA A 200 23.41 36.19 -47.32
N GLY A 201 23.35 37.07 -48.32
CA GLY A 201 24.15 36.93 -49.53
C GLY A 201 25.65 36.98 -49.21
N PRO A 202 26.51 36.42 -50.09
CA PRO A 202 27.95 36.44 -49.87
C PRO A 202 28.45 37.87 -49.68
N VAL A 203 29.24 38.06 -48.62
CA VAL A 203 29.93 39.33 -48.32
C VAL A 203 31.11 39.43 -49.29
N ILE A 204 31.11 40.48 -50.11
CA ILE A 204 32.17 40.82 -51.07
C ILE A 204 33.26 41.62 -50.35
#